data_AF-A0A0J7ATS1-F1
#
_entry.id   AF-A0A0J7ATS1-F1
#
_cell.length_a   1.000
_cell.length_b   1.000
_cell.length_c   1.000
_cell.angle_alpha   90.00
_cell.angle_beta   90.00
_cell.angle_gamma   90.00
#
_symmetry.space_group_name_H-M   'P 1'
#
loop_
_entity.id
_entity.type
_entity.pdbx_description
1 polymer ?
#
loop_
_entity_poly.entity_id
_entity_poly.type
_entity_poly.pdbx_seq_one_letter_code
_entity_poly.pdbx_strand_id
1 'polypeptide(L)'
;MTTAHRPTFDPARGKEALRGPAYHQRLLPAHTHLKVRKPGQGGDADTEVRDLRAELLKAEAAHFAKKAGIPENKAPAPSIDAQTPKHLLENGSDSGDPIAAEDFEAKRRRILEETRDIDADSDADESESSEEDSDDEEDETAELMRELEKIKRERAEQKEKEEQEKAAKEQEQREYDIARGNPLLNPQDFNVKRRWDDDVVFKNQARGTENKGQKEFVNDLLRSDFHKRFMSKYVR
;
A
#
# COMPACT_ATOMS: atom_id res chain seq x y z
N MET A 1 -5.61 30.47 56.79
CA MET A 1 -5.11 30.55 55.39
C MET A 1 -5.70 31.80 54.76
N THR A 2 -4.90 32.64 54.09
CA THR A 2 -5.38 33.91 53.51
C THR A 2 -6.08 33.68 52.17
N THR A 3 -7.23 34.31 51.96
CA THR A 3 -8.11 34.13 50.79
C THR A 3 -7.71 34.97 49.56
N ALA A 4 -6.50 35.52 49.53
CA ALA A 4 -6.07 36.47 48.49
C ALA A 4 -5.75 35.83 47.13
N HIS A 5 -5.25 34.59 47.11
CA HIS A 5 -4.97 33.85 45.86
C HIS A 5 -6.22 33.07 45.47
N ARG A 6 -7.00 33.60 44.53
CA ARG A 6 -8.26 33.00 44.05
C ARG A 6 -8.20 32.81 42.53
N PRO A 7 -8.80 31.75 41.99
CA PRO A 7 -8.95 31.60 40.54
C PRO A 7 -9.89 32.68 39.99
N THR A 8 -9.70 33.05 38.72
CA THR A 8 -10.61 33.93 37.99
C THR A 8 -11.76 33.10 37.41
N PHE A 9 -12.96 33.23 37.95
CA PHE A 9 -14.15 32.54 37.43
C PHE A 9 -14.81 33.31 36.29
N ASP A 10 -14.85 34.64 36.38
CA ASP A 10 -15.37 35.53 35.34
C ASP A 10 -14.22 36.33 34.71
N PRO A 11 -14.02 36.27 33.37
CA PRO A 11 -13.01 37.06 32.71
C PRO A 11 -13.43 38.54 32.63
N ALA A 12 -12.45 39.44 32.58
CA ALA A 12 -12.70 40.86 32.38
C ALA A 12 -13.36 41.10 31.01
N ARG A 13 -14.52 41.78 31.00
CA ARG A 13 -15.22 42.14 29.75
C ARG A 13 -14.65 43.44 29.19
N GLY A 14 -14.32 43.43 27.90
CA GLY A 14 -13.91 44.63 27.19
C GLY A 14 -15.02 45.69 27.21
N LYS A 15 -14.67 46.91 27.62
CA LYS A 15 -15.44 48.15 27.42
C LYS A 15 -14.52 49.13 26.69
N GLU A 16 -15.07 50.24 26.19
CA GLU A 16 -14.23 51.32 25.67
C GLU A 16 -13.27 51.80 26.77
N ALA A 17 -11.98 51.49 26.59
CA ALA A 17 -10.94 51.95 27.49
C ALA A 17 -10.70 53.45 27.24
N LEU A 18 -10.61 54.24 28.31
CA LEU A 18 -10.19 55.63 28.21
C LEU A 18 -8.77 55.67 27.64
N ARG A 19 -8.67 55.95 26.34
CA ARG A 19 -7.40 56.07 25.64
C ARG A 19 -6.80 57.42 26.00
N GLY A 20 -5.87 57.41 26.96
CA GLY A 20 -5.08 58.60 27.31
C GLY A 20 -4.14 59.03 26.17
N PRO A 21 -3.47 60.19 26.31
CA PRO A 21 -2.54 60.73 25.31
C PRO A 21 -1.22 59.94 25.19
N ALA A 22 -1.02 58.91 26.02
CA ALA A 22 0.17 58.07 25.98
C ALA A 22 0.06 57.02 24.86
N TYR A 23 1.09 56.95 24.02
CA TYR A 23 1.22 55.95 22.96
C TYR A 23 2.33 54.94 23.30
N HIS A 24 2.09 53.67 23.02
CA HIS A 24 3.08 52.61 23.16
C HIS A 24 3.92 52.50 21.86
N GLN A 25 5.17 52.06 21.94
CA GLN A 25 6.06 51.86 20.78
C GLN A 25 5.43 51.01 19.65
N ARG A 26 4.62 50.00 20.02
CA ARG A 26 3.88 49.15 19.06
C ARG A 26 2.75 49.87 18.30
N LEU A 27 2.31 51.03 18.78
CA LEU A 27 1.28 51.86 18.14
C LEU A 27 1.87 52.89 17.18
N LEU A 28 3.20 52.93 17.03
CA LEU A 28 3.83 53.72 16.00
C LEU A 28 3.39 53.21 14.61
N PRO A 29 3.29 54.08 13.60
CA PRO A 29 2.87 53.68 12.26
C PRO A 29 3.75 52.56 11.69
N ALA A 30 3.14 51.40 11.45
CA ALA A 30 3.77 50.24 10.84
C ALA A 30 2.76 49.53 9.93
N HIS A 31 3.23 48.94 8.82
CA HIS A 31 2.38 48.27 7.83
C HIS A 31 1.20 49.14 7.35
N THR A 32 1.47 50.40 7.01
CA THR A 32 0.47 51.39 6.56
C THR A 32 -0.17 51.07 5.21
N HIS A 33 0.36 50.08 4.48
CA HIS A 33 -0.14 49.64 3.19
C HIS A 33 -0.59 48.18 3.26
N LEU A 34 -1.88 47.95 3.00
CA LEU A 34 -2.43 46.61 2.87
C LEU A 34 -2.08 46.03 1.51
N LYS A 35 -1.55 44.80 1.50
CA LYS A 35 -1.31 44.06 0.26
C LYS A 35 -2.63 43.45 -0.21
N VAL A 36 -3.05 43.83 -1.42
CA VAL A 36 -4.17 43.19 -2.11
C VAL A 36 -3.66 42.04 -2.97
N ARG A 37 -4.48 40.99 -3.13
CA ARG A 37 -4.16 39.88 -4.03
C ARG A 37 -4.13 40.40 -5.47
N LYS A 38 -3.14 39.95 -6.24
CA LYS A 38 -3.06 40.21 -7.68
C LYS A 38 -3.59 39.00 -8.46
N PRO A 39 -4.02 39.18 -9.72
CA PRO A 39 -4.34 38.06 -10.60
C PRO A 39 -3.18 37.05 -10.63
N GLY A 40 -3.50 35.76 -10.56
CA GLY A 40 -2.57 34.63 -10.46
C GLY A 40 -2.17 34.24 -9.03
N GLN A 41 -2.57 34.99 -8.00
CA GLN A 41 -2.32 34.64 -6.59
C GLN A 41 -3.49 33.91 -5.91
N GLY A 42 -4.57 33.64 -6.66
CA GLY A 42 -5.78 33.01 -6.16
C GLY A 42 -6.74 33.96 -5.45
N GLY A 43 -7.98 33.53 -5.27
CA GLY A 43 -9.05 34.31 -4.66
C GLY A 43 -9.71 35.30 -5.63
N ASP A 44 -10.43 36.28 -5.10
CA ASP A 44 -11.34 37.16 -5.86
C ASP A 44 -10.67 38.08 -6.90
N ALA A 45 -9.33 38.14 -6.89
CA ALA A 45 -8.57 38.89 -7.89
C ALA A 45 -8.48 38.14 -9.24
N ASP A 46 -8.76 36.85 -9.25
CA ASP A 46 -8.83 36.05 -10.49
C ASP A 46 -10.23 36.15 -11.08
N THR A 47 -10.32 36.59 -12.34
CA THR A 47 -11.58 36.70 -13.08
C THR A 47 -12.10 35.35 -13.60
N GLU A 48 -11.25 34.33 -13.61
CA GLU A 48 -11.57 33.00 -14.12
C GLU A 48 -12.22 32.13 -13.05
N VAL A 49 -13.38 31.54 -13.37
CA VAL A 49 -14.04 30.55 -12.52
C VAL A 49 -13.39 29.20 -12.75
N ARG A 50 -12.63 28.70 -11.77
CA ARG A 50 -12.00 27.38 -11.81
C ARG A 50 -12.95 26.30 -11.31
N ASP A 51 -12.98 25.15 -11.98
CA ASP A 51 -13.61 23.95 -11.43
C ASP A 51 -12.67 23.29 -10.41
N LEU A 52 -12.80 23.72 -9.15
CA LEU A 52 -11.96 23.27 -8.04
C LEU A 52 -12.08 21.76 -7.77
N ARG A 53 -13.24 21.16 -8.09
CA ARG A 53 -13.47 19.73 -7.88
C ARG A 53 -12.62 18.91 -8.85
N ALA A 54 -12.64 19.26 -10.13
CA ALA A 54 -11.84 18.56 -11.13
C ALA A 54 -10.34 18.73 -10.89
N GLU A 55 -9.90 19.92 -10.49
CA GLU A 55 -8.50 20.19 -10.16
C GLU A 55 -8.03 19.36 -8.96
N LEU A 56 -8.84 19.28 -7.89
CA LEU A 56 -8.55 18.48 -6.70
C LEU A 56 -8.41 17.00 -7.06
N LEU A 57 -9.35 16.43 -7.81
CA LEU A 57 -9.30 15.01 -8.21
C LEU A 57 -8.06 14.69 -9.05
N LYS A 58 -7.66 15.60 -9.95
CA LYS A 58 -6.43 15.46 -10.73
C LYS A 58 -5.18 15.52 -9.84
N ALA A 59 -5.15 16.45 -8.87
CA ALA A 59 -4.03 16.58 -7.95
C ALA A 59 -3.89 15.37 -7.02
N GLU A 60 -5.02 14.83 -6.53
CA GLU A 60 -5.05 13.60 -5.75
C GLU A 60 -4.52 12.41 -6.56
N ALA A 61 -5.01 12.22 -7.79
CA ALA A 61 -4.54 11.15 -8.67
C ALA A 61 -3.02 11.23 -8.92
N ALA A 62 -2.49 12.43 -9.19
CA ALA A 62 -1.05 12.64 -9.36
C ALA A 62 -0.25 12.33 -8.08
N HIS A 63 -0.76 12.73 -6.91
CA HIS A 63 -0.14 12.43 -5.62
C HIS A 63 -0.12 10.92 -5.34
N PHE A 64 -1.22 10.21 -5.58
CA PHE A 64 -1.28 8.76 -5.40
C PHE A 64 -0.39 8.00 -6.38
N ALA A 65 -0.34 8.41 -7.66
CA ALA A 65 0.59 7.84 -8.64
C ALA A 65 2.05 8.01 -8.21
N LYS A 66 2.41 9.22 -7.74
CA LYS A 66 3.74 9.51 -7.20
C LYS A 66 4.07 8.67 -5.96
N LYS A 67 3.12 8.47 -5.06
CA LYS A 67 3.28 7.62 -3.86
C LYS A 67 3.42 6.14 -4.22
N ALA A 68 2.71 5.68 -5.24
CA ALA A 68 2.79 4.31 -5.75
C ALA A 68 4.04 4.02 -6.61
N GLY A 69 4.79 5.06 -7.01
CA GLY A 69 6.00 4.92 -7.83
C GLY A 69 5.72 4.60 -9.30
N ILE A 70 4.51 4.83 -9.80
CA ILE A 70 4.11 4.60 -11.19
C ILE A 70 4.32 5.92 -11.97
N PRO A 71 5.03 5.92 -13.12
CA PRO A 71 5.19 7.13 -13.94
C PRO A 71 3.84 7.58 -14.51
N GLU A 72 3.60 8.91 -14.52
CA GLU A 72 2.32 9.56 -14.85
C GLU A 72 1.66 9.11 -16.17
N ASN A 73 2.42 8.56 -17.12
CA ASN A 73 1.94 8.10 -18.42
C ASN A 73 1.21 6.74 -18.40
N LYS A 74 1.04 6.12 -17.23
CA LYS A 74 0.35 4.82 -17.09
C LYS A 74 -0.56 4.77 -15.85
N ALA A 75 -1.10 5.92 -15.44
CA ALA A 75 -2.09 5.95 -14.37
C ALA A 75 -3.41 5.32 -14.87
N PRO A 76 -3.94 4.27 -14.22
CA PRO A 76 -5.28 3.78 -14.53
C PRO A 76 -6.32 4.87 -14.22
N ALA A 77 -7.39 4.92 -15.01
CA ALA A 77 -8.55 5.78 -14.77
C ALA A 77 -9.01 5.67 -13.30
N PRO A 78 -9.55 6.74 -12.70
CA PRO A 78 -9.96 6.73 -11.29
C PRO A 78 -11.03 5.66 -11.09
N SER A 79 -10.62 4.52 -10.54
CA SER A 79 -11.54 3.51 -10.02
C SER A 79 -12.10 4.04 -8.71
N ILE A 80 -13.42 4.06 -8.62
CA ILE A 80 -14.20 4.63 -7.51
C ILE A 80 -14.08 3.76 -6.23
N ASP A 81 -13.37 2.63 -6.30
CA ASP A 81 -13.31 1.60 -5.24
C ASP A 81 -12.07 1.68 -4.35
N ALA A 82 -11.36 2.80 -4.33
CA ALA A 82 -10.30 3.03 -3.35
C ALA A 82 -10.89 3.57 -2.04
N GLN A 83 -11.36 2.64 -1.20
CA GLN A 83 -11.61 2.76 0.25
C GLN A 83 -11.72 4.20 0.76
N THR A 84 -12.97 4.66 0.91
CA THR A 84 -13.29 5.88 1.65
C THR A 84 -12.56 5.85 3.01
N PRO A 85 -11.66 6.81 3.30
CA PRO A 85 -11.11 6.89 4.65
C PRO A 85 -12.28 7.15 5.60
N LYS A 86 -12.39 6.31 6.65
CA LYS A 86 -13.47 6.27 7.67
C LYS A 86 -13.53 7.53 8.58
N HIS A 87 -13.30 8.71 8.02
CA HIS A 87 -13.46 10.00 8.69
C HIS A 87 -13.97 11.06 7.70
N LEU A 88 -14.98 10.70 6.91
CA LEU A 88 -15.85 11.74 6.35
C LEU A 88 -16.63 12.33 7.53
N LEU A 89 -16.22 13.52 7.98
CA LEU A 89 -17.01 14.33 8.90
C LEU A 89 -18.36 14.58 8.22
N GLU A 90 -19.36 13.84 8.68
CA GLU A 90 -20.76 13.99 8.34
C GLU A 90 -21.18 15.42 8.66
N ASN A 91 -21.25 16.24 7.62
CA ASN A 91 -21.80 17.57 7.70
C ASN A 91 -23.32 17.39 7.83
N GLY A 92 -23.82 17.54 9.06
CA GLY A 92 -25.23 17.29 9.38
C GLY A 92 -26.19 18.03 8.46
N SER A 93 -26.93 17.28 7.66
CA SER A 93 -28.25 17.68 7.19
C SER A 93 -29.22 16.58 7.57
N ASP A 94 -29.83 16.78 8.74
CA ASP A 94 -31.09 16.19 9.15
C ASP A 94 -32.13 16.45 8.06
N SER A 95 -32.32 15.48 7.18
CA SER A 95 -33.45 15.42 6.26
C SER A 95 -34.00 14.01 6.38
N GLY A 96 -34.92 13.83 7.33
CA GLY A 96 -35.67 12.60 7.53
C GLY A 96 -36.51 12.28 6.29
N ASP A 97 -35.95 11.46 5.40
CA ASP A 97 -36.66 10.90 4.26
C ASP A 97 -36.85 9.38 4.49
N PRO A 98 -38.08 8.91 4.79
CA PRO A 98 -38.36 7.50 5.12
C PRO A 98 -38.02 6.51 3.99
N ILE A 99 -37.84 7.01 2.76
CA ILE A 99 -37.71 6.23 1.53
C ILE A 99 -36.32 5.59 1.43
N ALA A 100 -35.28 6.19 2.02
CA ALA A 100 -33.93 5.63 1.97
C ALA A 100 -33.75 4.44 2.93
N ALA A 101 -34.53 4.35 4.02
CA ALA A 101 -34.42 3.27 5.00
C ALA A 101 -35.00 1.94 4.47
N GLU A 102 -36.09 1.99 3.70
CA GLU A 102 -36.73 0.80 3.11
C GLU A 102 -35.80 0.07 2.11
N ASP A 103 -34.94 0.82 1.42
CA ASP A 103 -34.04 0.28 0.39
C ASP A 103 -32.86 -0.50 1.00
N PHE A 104 -32.44 -0.18 2.23
CA PHE A 104 -31.41 -0.93 2.96
C PHE A 104 -31.93 -2.25 3.53
N GLU A 105 -33.16 -2.27 4.05
CA GLU A 105 -33.78 -3.51 4.56
C GLU A 105 -34.10 -4.49 3.42
N ALA A 106 -34.56 -3.99 2.28
CA ALA A 106 -34.77 -4.80 1.07
C ALA A 106 -33.46 -5.43 0.55
N LYS A 107 -32.36 -4.65 0.51
CA LYS A 107 -31.03 -5.16 0.14
C LYS A 107 -30.51 -6.20 1.13
N ARG A 108 -30.71 -5.96 2.44
CA ARG A 108 -30.31 -6.92 3.50
C ARG A 108 -31.06 -8.24 3.39
N ARG A 109 -32.35 -8.22 3.03
CA ARG A 109 -33.16 -9.44 2.82
C ARG A 109 -32.71 -10.23 1.60
N ARG A 110 -32.44 -9.56 0.48
CA ARG A 110 -31.95 -10.19 -0.76
C ARG A 110 -30.60 -10.89 -0.54
N ILE A 111 -29.69 -10.26 0.18
CA ILE A 111 -28.37 -10.83 0.49
C ILE A 111 -28.51 -12.06 1.39
N LEU A 112 -29.39 -12.03 2.39
CA LEU A 112 -29.64 -13.18 3.27
C LEU A 112 -30.23 -14.38 2.53
N GLU A 113 -31.12 -14.15 1.56
CA GLU A 113 -31.69 -15.19 0.70
C GLU A 113 -30.62 -15.80 -0.23
N GLU A 114 -29.76 -14.98 -0.83
CA GLU A 114 -28.66 -15.45 -1.71
C GLU A 114 -27.57 -16.21 -0.96
N THR A 115 -27.25 -15.81 0.28
CA THR A 115 -26.24 -16.50 1.11
C THR A 115 -26.75 -17.78 1.76
N ARG A 116 -28.08 -17.96 1.87
CA ARG A 116 -28.69 -19.14 2.48
C ARG A 116 -28.45 -20.40 1.67
N ASP A 117 -28.37 -20.29 0.34
CA ASP A 117 -28.13 -21.43 -0.55
C ASP A 117 -26.64 -21.85 -0.58
N ILE A 118 -25.74 -20.98 -0.11
CA ILE A 118 -24.29 -21.24 -0.05
C ILE A 118 -23.89 -21.90 1.28
N ASP A 119 -24.69 -21.74 2.34
CA ASP A 119 -24.44 -22.29 3.69
C ASP A 119 -25.14 -23.65 3.93
N ALA A 120 -25.89 -24.16 2.94
CA ALA A 120 -26.53 -25.47 2.97
C ALA A 120 -25.56 -26.54 2.43
N ASP A 121 -24.65 -26.99 3.30
CA ASP A 121 -23.64 -28.01 2.99
C ASP A 121 -24.28 -29.39 2.69
N SER A 122 -23.84 -30.04 1.62
CA SER A 122 -24.12 -31.44 1.29
C SER A 122 -22.88 -32.07 0.68
N ASP A 123 -22.21 -32.89 1.50
CA ASP A 123 -21.26 -33.94 1.14
C ASP A 123 -21.62 -34.69 -0.16
N ALA A 124 -20.68 -34.77 -1.10
CA ALA A 124 -20.58 -35.88 -2.06
C ALA A 124 -19.16 -35.96 -2.65
N ASP A 125 -18.61 -37.17 -2.53
CA ASP A 125 -17.25 -37.65 -2.83
C ASP A 125 -16.94 -37.82 -4.34
N GLU A 126 -15.68 -38.15 -4.63
CA GLU A 126 -14.96 -38.32 -5.90
C GLU A 126 -15.72 -38.96 -7.10
N SER A 127 -15.32 -38.57 -8.33
CA SER A 127 -14.85 -39.54 -9.34
C SER A 127 -14.25 -38.85 -10.57
N GLU A 128 -13.04 -39.28 -10.91
CA GLU A 128 -12.43 -39.31 -12.24
C GLU A 128 -13.35 -39.92 -13.32
N SER A 129 -13.34 -39.38 -14.55
CA SER A 129 -13.97 -40.05 -15.70
C SER A 129 -13.28 -39.72 -17.04
N SER A 130 -12.99 -40.83 -17.72
CA SER A 130 -12.35 -41.12 -18.99
C SER A 130 -12.83 -40.37 -20.25
N GLU A 131 -11.92 -40.40 -21.23
CA GLU A 131 -12.04 -40.21 -22.68
C GLU A 131 -13.31 -40.83 -23.29
N GLU A 132 -13.93 -40.16 -24.28
CA GLU A 132 -14.35 -40.76 -25.56
C GLU A 132 -14.77 -39.68 -26.61
N ASP A 133 -14.71 -40.13 -27.85
CA ASP A 133 -14.79 -39.58 -29.20
C ASP A 133 -16.13 -38.95 -29.65
N SER A 134 -16.07 -38.00 -30.60
CA SER A 134 -17.18 -37.73 -31.55
C SER A 134 -16.72 -36.86 -32.72
N ASP A 135 -16.89 -37.43 -33.92
CA ASP A 135 -16.62 -36.94 -35.26
C ASP A 135 -17.61 -35.86 -35.78
N ASP A 136 -17.17 -35.22 -36.88
CA ASP A 136 -17.93 -34.74 -38.05
C ASP A 136 -18.25 -33.24 -38.20
N GLU A 137 -17.32 -32.49 -38.84
CA GLU A 137 -17.62 -31.47 -39.86
C GLU A 137 -16.50 -31.50 -40.95
N GLU A 138 -16.72 -32.28 -42.02
CA GLU A 138 -16.00 -32.21 -43.30
C GLU A 138 -16.51 -30.98 -44.10
N ASP A 139 -15.69 -30.02 -44.55
CA ASP A 139 -14.93 -30.15 -45.81
C ASP A 139 -13.78 -29.11 -45.97
N GLU A 140 -13.35 -28.41 -44.91
CA GLU A 140 -12.21 -27.45 -44.93
C GLU A 140 -11.02 -27.84 -44.02
N THR A 141 -11.13 -28.95 -43.29
CA THR A 141 -10.19 -29.39 -42.23
C THR A 141 -9.04 -30.29 -42.72
N ALA A 142 -9.18 -30.92 -43.88
CA ALA A 142 -8.23 -31.92 -44.39
C ALA A 142 -6.89 -31.33 -44.86
N GLU A 143 -6.88 -30.10 -45.38
CA GLU A 143 -5.63 -29.41 -45.76
C GLU A 143 -4.88 -28.91 -44.51
N LEU A 144 -5.61 -28.44 -43.50
CA LEU A 144 -5.06 -27.98 -42.23
C LEU A 144 -4.47 -29.12 -41.40
N MET A 145 -5.07 -30.32 -41.42
CA MET A 145 -4.56 -31.50 -40.70
C MET A 145 -3.21 -31.98 -41.25
N ARG A 146 -2.98 -31.90 -42.57
CA ARG A 146 -1.67 -32.23 -43.17
C ARG A 146 -0.60 -31.19 -42.84
N GLU A 147 -0.98 -29.92 -42.71
CA GLU A 147 -0.06 -28.87 -42.26
C GLU A 147 0.26 -29.01 -40.76
N LEU A 148 -0.72 -29.37 -39.93
CA LEU A 148 -0.53 -29.69 -38.52
C LEU A 148 0.33 -30.93 -38.30
N GLU A 149 0.17 -31.99 -39.11
CA GLU A 149 1.05 -33.16 -39.07
C GLU A 149 2.50 -32.81 -39.41
N LYS A 150 2.71 -31.91 -40.37
CA LYS A 150 4.05 -31.41 -40.72
C LYS A 150 4.64 -30.58 -39.57
N ILE A 151 3.85 -29.70 -38.95
CA ILE A 151 4.27 -28.91 -37.77
C ILE A 151 4.51 -29.81 -36.55
N LYS A 152 3.70 -30.86 -36.36
CA LYS A 152 3.84 -31.82 -35.25
C LYS A 152 5.09 -32.68 -35.43
N ARG A 153 5.42 -33.07 -36.66
CA ARG A 153 6.66 -33.77 -36.99
C ARG A 153 7.89 -32.88 -36.80
N GLU A 154 7.85 -31.64 -37.27
CA GLU A 154 8.94 -30.68 -37.06
C GLU A 154 9.15 -30.37 -35.56
N ARG A 155 8.07 -30.19 -34.79
CA ARG A 155 8.15 -30.03 -33.33
C ARG A 155 8.65 -31.29 -32.62
N ALA A 156 8.28 -32.48 -33.08
CA ALA A 156 8.76 -33.72 -32.51
C ALA A 156 10.27 -33.87 -32.69
N GLU A 157 10.79 -33.57 -33.89
CA GLU A 157 12.24 -33.59 -34.19
C GLU A 157 13.01 -32.52 -33.40
N GLN A 158 12.42 -31.34 -33.18
CA GLN A 158 13.03 -30.30 -32.35
C GLN A 158 13.02 -30.65 -30.85
N LYS A 159 11.94 -31.23 -30.36
CA LYS A 159 11.82 -31.71 -28.97
C LYS A 159 12.79 -32.85 -28.69
N GLU A 160 12.97 -33.78 -29.65
CA GLU A 160 13.92 -34.87 -29.54
C GLU A 160 15.36 -34.37 -29.48
N LYS A 161 15.72 -33.34 -30.28
CA LYS A 161 17.04 -32.69 -30.19
C LYS A 161 17.25 -31.99 -28.85
N GLU A 162 16.26 -31.26 -28.34
CA GLU A 162 16.35 -30.59 -27.05
C GLU A 162 16.46 -31.59 -25.89
N GLU A 163 15.77 -32.73 -25.97
CA GLU A 163 15.83 -33.81 -24.99
C GLU A 163 17.19 -34.51 -25.01
N GLN A 164 17.77 -34.75 -26.20
CA GLN A 164 19.13 -35.26 -26.33
C GLN A 164 20.17 -34.29 -25.75
N GLU A 165 20.04 -32.99 -25.98
CA GLU A 165 20.92 -31.98 -25.39
C GLU A 165 20.77 -31.88 -23.86
N LYS A 166 19.54 -32.01 -23.34
CA LYS A 166 19.30 -32.03 -21.89
C LYS A 166 19.87 -33.29 -21.25
N ALA A 167 19.69 -34.45 -21.87
CA ALA A 167 20.27 -35.70 -21.40
C ALA A 167 21.81 -35.66 -21.41
N ALA A 168 22.43 -35.05 -22.43
CA ALA A 168 23.88 -34.84 -22.48
C ALA A 168 24.36 -33.92 -21.34
N LYS A 169 23.68 -32.79 -21.10
CA LYS A 169 24.00 -31.88 -19.99
C LYS A 169 23.84 -32.54 -18.63
N GLU A 170 22.81 -33.38 -18.46
CA GLU A 170 22.62 -34.12 -17.22
C GLU A 170 23.72 -35.17 -17.00
N GLN A 171 24.18 -35.83 -18.07
CA GLN A 171 25.33 -36.74 -18.00
C GLN A 171 26.62 -36.00 -17.64
N GLU A 172 26.89 -34.85 -18.25
CA GLU A 172 28.04 -34.00 -17.90
C GLU A 172 28.01 -33.53 -16.44
N GLN A 173 26.82 -33.15 -15.94
CA GLN A 173 26.65 -32.79 -14.52
C GLN A 173 26.88 -33.98 -13.60
N ARG A 174 26.35 -35.16 -13.94
CA ARG A 174 26.57 -36.39 -13.17
C ARG A 174 28.05 -36.76 -13.13
N GLU A 175 28.78 -36.65 -14.24
CA GLU A 175 30.23 -36.90 -14.28
C GLU A 175 31.00 -35.89 -13.44
N TYR A 176 30.64 -34.60 -13.50
CA TYR A 176 31.24 -33.55 -12.67
C TYR A 176 31.00 -33.80 -11.18
N ASP A 177 29.78 -34.18 -10.79
CA ASP A 177 29.42 -34.46 -9.41
C ASP A 177 30.07 -35.76 -8.90
N ILE A 178 30.24 -36.78 -9.74
CA ILE A 178 30.98 -38.00 -9.38
C ILE A 178 32.48 -37.68 -9.20
N ALA A 179 33.07 -36.88 -10.09
CA ALA A 179 34.47 -36.50 -10.03
C ALA A 179 34.78 -35.60 -8.83
N ARG A 180 33.88 -34.66 -8.49
CA ARG A 180 34.09 -33.68 -7.42
C ARG A 180 33.49 -34.11 -6.08
N GLY A 181 32.48 -34.97 -6.10
CA GLY A 181 31.75 -35.46 -4.93
C GLY A 181 32.51 -36.49 -4.10
N ASN A 182 33.67 -36.98 -4.57
CA ASN A 182 34.54 -37.83 -3.76
C ASN A 182 35.53 -36.99 -2.92
N PRO A 183 35.26 -36.78 -1.61
CA PRO A 183 36.12 -36.00 -0.73
C PRO A 183 37.47 -36.67 -0.42
N LEU A 184 37.67 -37.95 -0.78
CA LEU A 184 38.96 -38.65 -0.62
C LEU A 184 39.94 -38.35 -1.76
N LEU A 185 39.44 -38.01 -2.95
CA LEU A 185 40.26 -37.72 -4.14
C LEU A 185 40.58 -36.22 -4.29
N ASN A 186 39.80 -35.35 -3.67
CA ASN A 186 40.06 -33.91 -3.56
C ASN A 186 40.37 -33.56 -2.11
N PRO A 187 41.65 -33.65 -1.66
CA PRO A 187 42.03 -33.25 -0.31
C PRO A 187 41.81 -31.75 -0.14
N GLN A 188 40.65 -31.39 0.41
CA GLN A 188 40.44 -30.07 0.96
C GLN A 188 41.16 -30.05 2.30
N ASP A 189 42.12 -29.16 2.50
CA ASP A 189 42.78 -28.97 3.79
C ASP A 189 41.75 -28.57 4.85
N PHE A 190 41.17 -29.55 5.55
CA PHE A 190 40.17 -29.41 6.61
C PHE A 190 40.79 -28.90 7.93
N ASN A 191 41.79 -28.02 7.83
CA ASN A 191 42.25 -27.25 8.97
C ASN A 191 41.19 -26.19 9.29
N VAL A 192 40.19 -26.59 10.08
CA VAL A 192 39.23 -25.67 10.69
C VAL A 192 40.01 -24.78 11.65
N LYS A 193 40.49 -23.65 11.12
CA LYS A 193 41.09 -22.58 11.92
C LYS A 193 40.03 -22.12 12.92
N ARG A 194 40.25 -22.49 14.19
CA ARG A 194 39.47 -22.00 15.32
C ARG A 194 39.40 -20.48 15.21
N ARG A 195 38.22 -19.97 14.89
CA ARG A 195 38.00 -18.54 14.68
C ARG A 195 38.14 -17.86 16.05
N TRP A 196 38.69 -16.66 16.09
CA TRP A 196 38.76 -15.87 17.32
C TRP A 196 37.36 -15.69 17.96
N ASP A 197 36.33 -15.69 17.11
CA ASP A 197 34.91 -15.65 17.48
C ASP A 197 34.37 -16.94 18.07
N ASP A 198 35.06 -18.08 18.01
CA ASP A 198 34.49 -19.40 18.31
C ASP A 198 34.26 -19.61 19.81
N ASP A 199 35.13 -19.06 20.66
CA ASP A 199 35.05 -19.11 22.13
C ASP A 199 34.32 -17.88 22.70
N VAL A 200 33.11 -17.64 22.20
CA VAL A 200 32.21 -16.61 22.71
C VAL A 200 30.88 -17.28 23.02
N VAL A 201 30.44 -17.17 24.28
CA VAL A 201 29.24 -17.83 24.80
C VAL A 201 27.94 -17.37 24.14
N PHE A 202 27.94 -16.21 23.46
CA PHE A 202 26.79 -15.70 22.73
C PHE A 202 27.15 -15.40 21.27
N LYS A 203 26.35 -15.92 20.33
CA LYS A 203 26.49 -15.65 18.89
C LYS A 203 25.26 -14.90 18.39
N ASN A 204 25.45 -14.00 17.42
CA ASN A 204 24.37 -13.44 16.59
C ASN A 204 23.18 -12.82 17.35
N GLN A 205 23.40 -12.20 18.52
CA GLN A 205 22.32 -11.64 19.36
C GLN A 205 21.46 -10.56 18.66
N ALA A 206 22.06 -9.78 17.75
CA ALA A 206 21.40 -8.71 17.00
C ALA A 206 20.92 -9.16 15.60
N ARG A 207 21.01 -10.46 15.27
CA ARG A 207 20.58 -10.95 13.96
C ARG A 207 19.06 -10.88 13.87
N GLY A 208 18.56 -9.99 13.02
CA GLY A 208 17.12 -9.73 12.86
C GLY A 208 16.56 -8.63 13.76
N THR A 209 17.40 -7.92 14.53
CA THR A 209 16.95 -6.77 15.34
C THR A 209 16.96 -5.46 14.57
N GLU A 210 17.13 -5.48 13.25
CA GLU A 210 16.95 -4.32 12.37
C GLU A 210 15.46 -3.96 12.21
N ASN A 211 14.73 -3.95 13.32
CA ASN A 211 13.47 -3.24 13.41
C ASN A 211 13.81 -1.76 13.49
N LYS A 212 14.12 -1.17 12.33
CA LYS A 212 13.85 0.24 12.12
C LYS A 212 12.33 0.35 12.28
N GLY A 213 11.88 0.58 13.51
CA GLY A 213 10.47 0.70 13.83
C GLY A 213 9.81 1.58 12.79
N GLN A 214 8.60 1.18 12.39
CA GLN A 214 7.83 1.99 11.45
C GLN A 214 7.79 3.43 11.97
N LYS A 215 7.85 4.41 11.06
CA LYS A 215 7.83 5.83 11.43
C LYS A 215 6.41 6.17 11.91
N GLU A 216 6.13 5.81 13.15
CA GLU A 216 4.84 6.02 13.78
C GLU A 216 4.82 7.38 14.45
N PHE A 217 3.76 8.14 14.19
CA PHE A 217 3.46 9.32 14.96
C PHE A 217 2.58 8.93 16.15
N VAL A 218 3.08 9.19 17.36
CA VAL A 218 2.32 8.97 18.60
C VAL A 218 1.83 10.32 19.12
N ASN A 219 0.51 10.48 19.23
CA ASN A 219 -0.11 11.65 19.86
C ASN A 219 -0.04 11.58 21.40
N ASP A 220 1.18 11.49 21.93
CA ASP A 220 1.49 11.46 23.37
C ASP A 220 2.86 12.11 23.59
N LEU A 221 2.90 13.15 24.42
CA LEU A 221 4.11 13.93 24.69
C LEU A 221 5.18 13.15 25.45
N LEU A 222 4.82 12.11 26.21
CA LEU A 222 5.78 11.34 27.03
C LEU A 222 6.19 10.03 26.35
N ARG A 223 5.29 9.44 25.56
CA ARG A 223 5.56 8.15 24.88
C ARG A 223 6.03 8.29 23.44
N SER A 224 5.94 9.48 22.87
CA SER A 224 6.52 9.77 21.55
C SER A 224 8.00 9.43 21.50
N ASP A 225 8.44 8.89 20.37
CA ASP A 225 9.85 8.63 20.10
C ASP A 225 10.71 9.89 20.21
N PHE A 226 10.12 11.07 19.94
CA PHE A 226 10.78 12.34 20.17
C PHE A 226 11.17 12.49 21.65
N HIS A 227 10.23 12.26 22.57
CA HIS A 227 10.46 12.43 24.00
C HIS A 227 11.40 11.35 24.56
N LYS A 228 11.24 10.09 24.13
CA LYS A 228 12.18 9.02 24.50
C LYS A 228 13.62 9.35 24.10
N ARG A 229 13.82 9.85 22.87
CA ARG A 229 15.14 10.30 22.38
C ARG A 229 15.65 11.53 23.12
N PHE A 230 14.76 12.47 23.43
CA PHE A 230 15.09 13.66 24.22
C PHE A 230 15.60 13.26 25.61
N MET A 231 14.85 12.42 26.33
CA MET A 231 15.24 11.95 27.66
C MET A 231 16.54 11.15 27.60
N SER A 232 16.70 10.21 26.67
CA SER A 232 17.95 9.46 26.50
C SER A 232 19.17 10.35 26.19
N LYS A 233 18.96 11.55 25.60
CA LYS A 233 20.03 12.48 25.25
C LYS A 233 20.41 13.40 26.42
N TYR A 234 19.43 13.91 27.16
CA TYR A 234 19.65 14.95 28.17
C TYR A 234 19.60 14.43 29.61
N VAL A 235 19.12 13.21 29.82
CA VAL A 235 19.08 12.54 31.11
C VAL A 235 19.86 11.23 30.94
N ARG A 236 20.95 11.09 31.68
CA ARG A 236 21.83 9.93 31.65
C ARG A 236 21.48 8.93 32.75
#